data_AF-A0A8D0HPK0-F1
#
_entry.id   AF-A0A8D0HPK0-F1
#
_cell.length_a   1.000
_cell.length_b   1.000
_cell.length_c   1.000
_cell.angle_alpha   90.00
_cell.angle_beta   90.00
_cell.angle_gamma   90.00
#
_symmetry.space_group_name_H-M   'P 1'
#
loop_
_entity.id
_entity.type
_entity.pdbx_description
1 polymer ?
#
loop_
_entity_poly.entity_id
_entity_poly.type
_entity_poly.pdbx_seq_one_letter_code
_entity_poly.pdbx_strand_id
1 'polypeptide(L)'
;RVSLPSAGSHFAADNASLREFEAPLGDSYQCRNRSLALGPGFHVDTLHEQVQAFSLTGDQFGKAHECPEQQRSLVVPIVVGIILLVLIIIIIIAYLVGRRRSRDG
;
A
#
# COMPACT_ATOMS: atom_id res chain seq x y z
N ARG A 1 4.16 11.47 23.36
CA ARG A 1 3.60 11.15 24.69
C ARG A 1 2.10 11.16 24.57
N VAL A 2 1.43 10.05 24.85
CA VAL A 2 -0.04 9.94 24.84
C VAL A 2 -0.47 9.63 26.27
N SER A 3 -1.31 10.47 26.87
CA SER A 3 -1.79 10.29 28.25
C SER A 3 -3.21 9.70 28.20
N LEU A 4 -3.39 8.44 28.63
CA LEU A 4 -4.72 7.83 28.73
C LEU A 4 -5.32 8.04 30.13
N PRO A 5 -6.61 8.40 30.24
CA PRO A 5 -7.24 8.68 31.52
C PRO A 5 -7.75 7.38 32.16
N SER A 6 -6.85 6.52 32.65
CA SER A 6 -7.13 5.53 33.70
C SER A 6 -5.90 4.65 33.95
N ALA A 7 -4.99 5.17 34.76
CA ALA A 7 -4.05 4.48 35.65
C ALA A 7 -3.02 5.54 36.05
N GLY A 8 -2.68 5.64 37.34
CA GLY A 8 -1.66 6.57 37.83
C GLY A 8 -0.23 6.25 37.38
N SER A 9 -0.06 5.66 36.20
CA SER A 9 1.20 5.20 35.62
C SER A 9 1.37 5.78 34.22
N HIS A 10 2.44 6.55 34.03
CA HIS A 10 2.84 7.02 32.71
C HIS A 10 3.34 5.84 31.87
N PHE A 11 2.75 5.62 30.70
CA PHE A 11 3.23 4.64 29.74
C PHE A 11 4.07 5.33 28.67
N ALA A 12 5.27 4.82 28.44
CA ALA A 12 6.16 5.25 27.37
C ALA A 12 6.55 4.02 26.56
N ALA A 13 6.40 4.12 25.24
CA ALA A 13 6.87 3.14 24.28
C ALA A 13 7.66 3.92 23.22
N ASP A 14 8.88 3.46 22.95
CA ASP A 14 9.74 4.02 21.92
C ASP A 14 10.31 2.88 21.06
N ASN A 15 10.47 3.15 19.77
CA ASN A 15 11.15 2.27 18.85
C ASN A 15 12.04 3.12 17.94
N ALA A 16 13.33 3.17 18.25
CA ALA A 16 14.31 3.95 17.48
C ALA A 16 14.70 3.31 16.14
N SER A 17 14.29 2.05 15.90
CA SER A 17 14.62 1.30 14.67
C SER A 17 13.52 1.36 13.59
N LEU A 18 12.54 2.24 13.76
CA LEU A 18 11.40 2.36 12.86
C LEU A 18 11.81 3.05 11.53
N ARG A 19 11.73 2.32 10.41
CA ARG A 19 12.07 2.84 9.06
C ARG A 19 10.86 3.04 8.16
N GLU A 20 9.68 3.18 8.75
CA GLU A 20 8.39 3.03 8.07
C GLU A 20 7.87 4.29 7.36
N PHE A 21 8.63 5.39 7.40
CA PHE A 21 8.31 6.69 6.81
C PHE A 21 9.42 7.20 5.88
N GLU A 22 10.21 6.27 5.31
CA GLU A 22 11.36 6.62 4.48
C GLU A 22 10.89 7.16 3.11
N ALA A 23 11.28 8.39 2.78
CA ALA A 23 11.04 9.03 1.49
C ALA A 23 12.30 9.79 1.03
N PRO A 24 12.51 9.98 -0.28
CA PRO A 24 13.61 10.78 -0.79
C PRO A 24 13.60 12.21 -0.25
N LEU A 25 14.77 12.85 -0.17
CA LEU A 25 14.90 14.25 0.22
C LEU A 25 14.04 15.14 -0.70
N GLY A 26 13.17 15.95 -0.10
CA GLY A 26 12.26 16.86 -0.82
C GLY A 26 10.92 16.24 -1.20
N ASP A 27 10.76 14.92 -1.05
CA ASP A 27 9.50 14.22 -1.26
C ASP A 27 8.74 14.03 0.05
N SER A 28 7.43 13.78 -0.05
CA SER A 28 6.58 13.43 1.09
C SER A 28 6.29 11.93 1.09
N TYR A 29 6.13 11.36 2.27
CA TYR A 29 5.63 10.00 2.44
C TYR A 29 4.13 10.06 2.69
N GLN A 30 3.34 9.25 1.99
CA GLN A 30 1.88 9.20 2.16
C GLN A 30 1.42 7.76 2.34
N CYS A 31 0.57 7.52 3.35
CA CYS A 31 -0.04 6.21 3.55
C CYS A 31 -1.46 6.35 4.09
N ARG A 32 -2.40 5.56 3.55
CA ARG A 32 -3.83 5.74 3.83
C ARG A 32 -4.30 4.97 5.06
N ASN A 33 -3.81 3.74 5.27
CA ASN A 33 -4.19 2.92 6.40
C ASN A 33 -3.01 2.03 6.82
N ARG A 34 -2.47 2.27 8.02
CA ARG A 34 -1.32 1.52 8.53
C ARG A 34 -1.31 1.43 10.04
N SER A 35 -0.92 0.27 10.57
CA SER A 35 -0.65 0.05 11.99
C SER A 35 0.86 -0.16 12.21
N LEU A 36 1.44 0.56 13.16
CA LEU A 36 2.86 0.48 13.51
C LEU A 36 3.02 -0.06 14.92
N ALA A 37 3.76 -1.16 15.08
CA ALA A 37 4.07 -1.73 16.38
C ALA A 37 5.31 -1.05 16.98
N LEU A 38 5.14 -0.28 18.07
CA LEU A 38 6.27 0.33 18.77
C LEU A 38 6.80 -0.57 19.89
N GLY A 39 6.01 -1.53 20.35
CA GLY A 39 6.41 -2.48 21.38
C GLY A 39 5.31 -3.51 21.66
N PRO A 40 5.54 -4.46 22.57
CA PRO A 40 4.55 -5.47 22.94
C PRO A 40 3.28 -4.81 23.50
N GLY A 41 2.18 -4.94 22.77
CA GLY A 41 0.88 -4.36 23.15
C GLY A 41 0.72 -2.86 22.87
N PHE A 42 1.69 -2.21 22.23
CA PHE A 42 1.58 -0.79 21.84
C PHE A 42 1.67 -0.65 20.31
N HIS A 43 0.51 -0.37 19.71
CA HIS A 43 0.35 -0.15 18.28
C HIS A 43 -0.17 1.27 18.04
N VAL A 44 0.32 1.92 16.99
CA VAL A 44 -0.17 3.21 16.52
C VAL A 44 -0.77 3.03 15.15
N ASP A 45 -2.06 3.34 15.05
CA ASP A 45 -2.78 3.34 13.79
C ASP A 45 -2.73 4.74 13.18
N THR A 46 -2.12 4.85 12.02
CA THR A 46 -2.07 6.07 11.21
C THR A 46 -3.10 5.96 10.10
N LEU A 47 -4.03 6.92 10.05
CA LEU A 47 -5.12 6.99 9.10
C LEU A 47 -4.92 8.24 8.24
N HIS A 48 -4.72 8.06 6.93
CA HIS A 48 -4.56 9.14 5.94
C HIS A 48 -3.51 10.20 6.30
N GLU A 49 -2.28 9.76 6.57
CA GLU A 49 -1.19 10.67 6.91
C GLU A 49 -0.28 10.96 5.71
N GLN A 50 0.09 12.23 5.55
CA GLN A 50 1.14 12.69 4.64
C GLN A 50 2.18 13.45 5.44
N VAL A 51 3.42 12.98 5.41
CA VAL A 51 4.51 13.51 6.24
C VAL A 51 5.74 13.80 5.41
N GLN A 52 6.49 14.85 5.76
CA GLN A 52 7.75 15.22 5.11
C GLN A 52 8.69 15.84 6.13
N ALA A 53 9.97 15.45 6.06
CA ALA A 53 11.01 15.96 6.93
C ALA A 53 12.02 16.81 6.16
N PHE A 54 12.59 17.81 6.84
CA PHE A 54 13.73 18.66 6.46
C PHE A 54 13.56 19.61 5.26
N SER A 55 13.07 19.15 4.11
CA SER A 55 13.13 19.90 2.84
C SER A 55 11.75 20.33 2.34
N LEU A 56 11.04 21.19 3.07
CA LEU A 56 9.77 21.77 2.61
C LEU A 56 10.04 23.02 1.76
N THR A 57 9.49 23.06 0.56
CA THR A 57 9.61 24.25 -0.32
C THR A 57 8.27 24.98 -0.34
N GLY A 58 8.22 26.16 0.27
CA GLY A 58 7.03 27.02 0.24
C GLY A 58 5.80 26.42 0.90
N ASP A 59 5.94 25.91 2.13
CA ASP A 59 4.89 25.33 2.99
C ASP A 59 4.06 24.21 2.34
N GLN A 60 4.56 23.62 1.25
CA GLN A 60 3.89 22.55 0.54
C GLN A 60 4.68 21.24 0.65
N PHE A 61 3.93 20.14 0.69
CA PHE A 61 4.49 18.82 0.55
C PHE A 61 5.03 18.63 -0.87
N GLY A 62 6.20 18.01 -0.98
CA GLY A 62 6.72 17.49 -2.23
C GLY A 62 5.98 16.24 -2.68
N LYS A 63 6.53 15.57 -3.69
CA LYS A 63 5.88 14.42 -4.32
C LYS A 63 5.60 13.31 -3.30
N ALA A 64 4.35 12.84 -3.25
CA ALA A 64 3.94 11.77 -2.36
C ALA A 64 4.48 10.41 -2.84
N HIS A 65 5.23 9.73 -1.99
CA HIS A 65 5.63 8.33 -2.12
C HIS A 65 4.69 7.47 -1.28
N GLU A 66 3.98 6.57 -1.95
CA GLU A 66 3.08 5.63 -1.29
C GLU A 66 3.83 4.46 -0.66
N CYS A 67 3.28 3.98 0.44
CA CYS A 67 3.74 2.81 1.16
C CYS A 67 3.57 1.51 0.33
N PRO A 68 4.55 0.57 0.36
CA PRO A 68 4.57 -0.61 -0.52
C PRO A 68 3.39 -1.57 -0.28
N GLU A 69 2.86 -1.64 0.94
CA GLU A 69 1.70 -2.47 1.27
C GLU A 69 0.44 -2.01 0.52
N GLN A 70 0.24 -0.69 0.39
CA GLN A 70 -0.87 -0.14 -0.39
C GLN A 70 -0.69 -0.43 -1.87
N GLN A 71 0.52 -0.23 -2.40
CA GLN A 71 0.82 -0.52 -3.80
C GLN A 71 0.60 -2.02 -4.11
N ARG A 72 1.08 -2.91 -3.24
CA ARG A 72 0.92 -4.36 -3.41
C ARG A 72 -0.53 -4.80 -3.38
N SER A 73 -1.33 -4.26 -2.45
CA SER A 73 -2.76 -4.59 -2.34
C SER A 73 -3.55 -4.22 -3.60
N LEU A 74 -3.13 -3.20 -4.34
CA LEU A 74 -3.76 -2.80 -5.61
C LEU A 74 -3.17 -3.54 -6.82
N VAL A 75 -1.88 -3.84 -6.82
CA VAL A 75 -1.21 -4.53 -7.93
C VAL A 75 -1.68 -5.98 -8.08
N VAL A 76 -1.88 -6.70 -6.96
CA VAL A 76 -2.31 -8.12 -6.99
C VAL A 76 -3.61 -8.33 -7.78
N PRO A 77 -4.74 -7.64 -7.49
CA PRO A 77 -5.97 -7.87 -8.24
C PRO A 77 -5.86 -7.50 -9.72
N ILE A 78 -5.06 -6.49 -10.07
CA ILE A 78 -4.84 -6.08 -11.46
C ILE A 78 -4.12 -7.19 -12.24
N VAL A 79 -3.04 -7.74 -11.67
CA VAL A 79 -2.26 -8.82 -12.30
C VAL A 79 -3.13 -10.06 -12.51
N VAL A 80 -3.94 -10.43 -11.51
CA VAL A 80 -4.89 -11.56 -11.64
C VAL A 80 -5.89 -11.30 -12.77
N GLY A 81 -6.41 -10.07 -12.89
CA GLY A 81 -7.33 -9.69 -13.97
C GLY A 81 -6.74 -9.86 -15.37
N ILE A 82 -5.48 -9.46 -15.57
CA ILE A 82 -4.79 -9.58 -16.87
C ILE A 82 -4.63 -11.06 -17.26
N ILE A 83 -4.21 -11.91 -16.32
CA ILE A 83 -4.03 -13.35 -16.55
C ILE A 83 -5.34 -14.00 -16.98
N LEU A 84 -6.44 -13.69 -16.28
CA LEU A 84 -7.77 -14.21 -16.60
C LEU A 84 -8.25 -13.75 -17.98
N LEU A 85 -8.04 -12.48 -18.33
CA LEU A 85 -8.45 -11.93 -19.62
C LEU A 85 -7.69 -12.60 -20.78
N VAL A 86 -6.38 -12.78 -20.65
CA VAL A 86 -5.56 -13.46 -21.66
C VAL A 86 -6.00 -14.91 -21.84
N LEU A 87 -6.28 -15.63 -20.74
CA LEU A 87 -6.75 -17.02 -20.81
C LEU A 87 -8.09 -17.14 -21.57
N ILE A 88 -9.03 -16.24 -21.29
CA ILE A 88 -10.33 -16.20 -21.98
C ILE A 88 -10.15 -15.98 -23.48
N ILE A 89 -9.28 -15.05 -23.89
CA ILE A 89 -9.00 -14.78 -25.30
C ILE A 89 -8.46 -16.03 -25.99
N ILE A 90 -7.52 -16.74 -25.36
CA ILE A 90 -6.95 -17.98 -25.91
C ILE A 90 -8.04 -19.04 -26.12
N ILE A 91 -8.93 -19.23 -25.14
CA ILE A 91 -10.05 -20.17 -25.23
C ILE A 91 -10.99 -19.79 -26.38
N ILE A 92 -11.32 -18.51 -26.53
CA ILE A 92 -12.17 -18.01 -27.62
C ILE A 92 -11.53 -18.30 -28.98
N ILE A 93 -10.24 -18.01 -29.15
CA ILE A 93 -9.53 -18.26 -30.41
C ILE A 93 -9.53 -19.77 -30.73
N ALA A 94 -9.20 -20.61 -29.76
CA ALA A 94 -9.21 -22.07 -29.93
C ALA A 94 -10.61 -22.59 -30.32
N TYR A 95 -11.66 -22.10 -29.65
CA TYR A 95 -13.04 -22.45 -29.97
C TYR A 95 -13.45 -22.00 -31.37
N LEU A 96 -13.10 -20.77 -31.78
CA LEU A 96 -13.41 -20.26 -33.11
C LEU A 96 -12.70 -21.07 -34.20
N VAL A 97 -11.45 -21.46 -34.00
CA VAL A 97 -10.71 -22.32 -34.95
C VAL A 97 -11.33 -23.71 -35.03
N GLY A 98 -11.67 -24.32 -33.88
CA GLY A 98 -12.34 -25.62 -33.84
C GLY A 98 -13.71 -25.58 -34.53
N ARG A 99 -14.53 -24.58 -34.22
CA ARG A 99 -15.85 -24.38 -34.83
C ARG A 99 -15.77 -24.09 -36.33
N ARG A 100 -14.73 -23.39 -36.81
CA ARG A 100 -14.52 -23.20 -38.25
C ARG A 100 -14.27 -24.53 -38.96
N ARG A 101 -13.47 -25.42 -38.37
CA ARG A 101 -13.19 -26.74 -38.97
C ARG A 101 -14.41 -27.67 -39.00
N SER A 102 -15.33 -27.58 -38.05
CA SER A 102 -16.55 -28.41 -38.04
C SER A 102 -17.65 -27.96 -39.02
N ARG A 103 -17.48 -26.87 -39.78
CA ARG A 103 -18.47 -26.42 -40.78
C ARG A 103 -18.14 -26.84 -42.22
N ASP A 104 -16.94 -27.37 -42.45
CA ASP A 104 -16.47 -27.90 -43.75
C ASP A 104 -16.54 -29.44 -43.82
N GLY A 105 -17.32 -30.09 -42.95
CA GLY A 105 -17.68 -31.51 -43.03
C GLY A 105 -19.19 -31.67 -42.99
#